data_AF-A0A8B8PQK1-F1
#
_entry.id   AF-A0A8B8PQK1-F1
#
_cell.length_a   1.000
_cell.length_b   1.000
_cell.length_c   1.000
_cell.angle_alpha   90.00
_cell.angle_beta   90.00
_cell.angle_gamma   90.00
#
_symmetry.space_group_name_H-M   'P 1'
#
loop_
_entity.id
_entity.type
_entity.pdbx_description
1 polymer ?
#
loop_
_entity_poly.entity_id
_entity_poly.type
_entity_poly.pdbx_seq_one_letter_code
_entity_poly.pdbx_strand_id
1 'polypeptide(L)'
;MIALKYEDDFNKLLEEYESLIGACVNEELLQYIRLVTNTTSQSSIEIAENLERLIEKLCNRMNSLDPTVDVVSYRELNHVISIIFTHCASIRWRNNQYRALERLSKKVKLILIDNSLAIKVQAYSLFAQDTRYEEATELFEQYLAKSPNSNLLSIDPYLIGNLCVSYVLMGLNSEAEALIKNVEAETVQYIANSGGLTLKTTAGIVKGPNQLLTIQTPKHLNIINMIIGTLYCIKYNIEFGLMRVFKAVEPLDQNLDAELWSLTKRCILSILDGHCKQKLWLNDDLLDQIVTFLIKCELHGHNIDAYSFEGYSPVILNKIQHDIFLIAKSLNWEVV
;
A
#
# COMPACT_ATOMS: atom_id res chain seq x y z
N MET A 1 2.17 -0.28 9.72
CA MET A 1 2.98 -0.46 8.49
C MET A 1 2.52 -1.63 7.65
N ILE A 2 2.18 -2.79 8.24
CA ILE A 2 1.93 -4.02 7.44
C ILE A 2 0.77 -3.88 6.45
N ALA A 3 -0.27 -3.10 6.74
CA ALA A 3 -1.33 -2.78 5.77
C ALA A 3 -1.37 -1.28 5.44
N LEU A 4 -0.62 -0.89 4.40
CA LEU A 4 -0.61 0.45 3.82
C LEU A 4 -0.91 0.32 2.32
N LYS A 5 -2.19 0.51 1.91
CA LYS A 5 -2.51 1.01 0.55
C LYS A 5 -3.95 1.45 0.27
N TYR A 6 -4.81 1.72 1.26
CA TYR A 6 -6.18 2.12 0.92
C TYR A 6 -6.31 3.55 0.36
N GLU A 7 -5.33 4.39 0.65
CA GLU A 7 -5.30 5.77 0.18
C GLU A 7 -4.92 5.86 -1.30
N ASP A 8 -3.86 5.15 -1.71
CA ASP A 8 -3.48 5.07 -3.12
C ASP A 8 -4.54 4.34 -3.94
N ASP A 9 -5.17 3.29 -3.38
CA ASP A 9 -6.29 2.61 -4.03
C ASP A 9 -7.50 3.54 -4.23
N PHE A 10 -7.77 4.44 -3.28
CA PHE A 10 -8.85 5.43 -3.41
C PHE A 10 -8.57 6.43 -4.52
N ASN A 11 -7.37 7.04 -4.52
CA ASN A 11 -6.99 8.03 -5.51
C ASN A 11 -6.92 7.41 -6.92
N LYS A 12 -6.37 6.20 -7.04
CA LYS A 12 -6.33 5.47 -8.31
C LYS A 12 -7.73 5.14 -8.83
N LEU A 13 -8.64 4.67 -7.97
CA LEU A 13 -10.04 4.47 -8.37
C LEU A 13 -10.69 5.80 -8.77
N LEU A 14 -10.41 6.90 -8.07
CA LEU A 14 -10.95 8.20 -8.43
C LEU A 14 -10.47 8.64 -9.83
N GLU A 15 -9.19 8.47 -10.15
CA GLU A 15 -8.62 8.75 -11.48
C GLU A 15 -9.19 7.83 -12.57
N GLU A 16 -9.25 6.52 -12.31
CA GLU A 16 -9.81 5.53 -13.26
C GLU A 16 -11.26 5.84 -13.62
N TYR A 17 -12.02 6.37 -12.66
CA TYR A 17 -13.43 6.72 -12.83
C TYR A 17 -13.68 8.21 -13.04
N GLU A 18 -12.66 9.07 -13.10
CA GLU A 18 -12.81 10.54 -13.21
C GLU A 18 -13.54 10.95 -14.49
N SER A 19 -13.27 10.26 -15.60
CA SER A 19 -13.97 10.45 -16.87
C SER A 19 -15.45 10.06 -16.82
N LEU A 20 -15.80 9.02 -16.05
CA LEU A 20 -17.19 8.60 -15.80
C LEU A 20 -17.89 9.57 -14.83
N ILE A 21 -17.18 10.07 -13.82
CA ILE A 21 -17.66 11.07 -12.86
C ILE A 21 -18.01 12.39 -13.57
N GLY A 22 -17.17 12.83 -14.52
CA GLY A 22 -17.41 14.04 -15.30
C GLY A 22 -18.58 13.92 -16.30
N ALA A 23 -18.86 12.71 -16.79
CA ALA A 23 -19.98 12.43 -17.68
C ALA A 23 -21.31 12.21 -16.95
N CYS A 24 -21.26 11.72 -15.71
CA CYS A 24 -22.42 11.32 -14.91
C CYS A 24 -22.45 12.04 -13.57
N VAL A 25 -22.97 13.27 -13.54
CA VAL A 25 -23.34 13.92 -12.28
C VAL A 25 -24.66 13.31 -11.79
N ASN A 26 -24.59 12.09 -11.26
CA ASN A 26 -25.72 11.42 -10.63
C ASN A 26 -25.99 12.08 -9.26
N GLU A 27 -27.25 12.15 -8.83
CA GLU A 27 -27.67 12.83 -7.58
C GLU A 27 -26.91 12.28 -6.35
N GLU A 28 -26.58 11.00 -6.38
CA GLU A 28 -25.83 10.25 -5.36
C GLU A 28 -24.39 10.75 -5.24
N LEU A 29 -23.78 11.10 -6.37
CA LEU A 29 -22.40 11.60 -6.42
C LEU A 29 -22.33 13.05 -5.94
N LEU A 30 -23.35 13.86 -6.23
CA LEU A 30 -23.52 15.18 -5.63
C LEU A 30 -23.72 15.10 -4.11
N GLN A 31 -24.50 14.13 -3.63
CA GLN A 31 -24.67 13.90 -2.20
C GLN A 31 -23.33 13.51 -1.53
N TYR A 32 -22.56 12.64 -2.16
CA TYR A 32 -21.21 12.30 -1.73
C TYR A 32 -20.29 13.53 -1.68
N ILE A 33 -20.23 14.35 -2.74
CA ILE A 33 -19.40 15.56 -2.78
C ILE A 33 -19.79 16.52 -1.66
N ARG A 34 -21.09 16.71 -1.39
CA ARG A 34 -21.56 17.57 -0.28
C ARG A 34 -21.10 17.07 1.09
N LEU A 35 -21.10 15.75 1.31
CA LEU A 35 -20.61 15.15 2.56
C LEU A 35 -19.11 15.37 2.73
N VAL A 36 -18.32 15.23 1.66
CA VAL A 36 -16.86 15.38 1.70
C VAL A 36 -16.42 16.85 1.75
N THR A 37 -17.17 17.76 1.14
CA THR A 37 -16.86 19.21 1.13
C THR A 37 -17.24 19.94 2.41
N ASN A 38 -18.18 19.41 3.20
CA ASN A 38 -18.55 19.93 4.53
C ASN A 38 -17.55 19.54 5.66
N THR A 39 -16.32 19.17 5.30
CA THR A 39 -15.24 18.71 6.20
C THR A 39 -14.82 19.74 7.25
N THR A 40 -15.15 21.03 7.08
CA THR A 40 -14.82 22.07 8.09
C THR A 40 -15.62 21.95 9.38
N SER A 41 -16.73 21.20 9.40
CA SER A 41 -17.62 21.07 10.56
C SER A 41 -17.74 19.65 11.12
N GLN A 42 -17.34 18.62 10.36
CA GLN A 42 -17.57 17.21 10.73
C GLN A 42 -16.27 16.50 11.10
N SER A 43 -16.34 15.63 12.10
CA SER A 43 -15.23 14.73 12.42
C SER A 43 -15.05 13.67 11.32
N SER A 44 -13.83 13.15 11.14
CA SER A 44 -13.57 12.08 10.16
C SER A 44 -14.47 10.85 10.38
N ILE A 45 -14.78 10.53 11.64
CA ILE A 45 -15.67 9.43 12.02
C ILE A 45 -17.11 9.71 11.56
N GLU A 46 -17.60 10.93 11.74
CA GLU A 46 -18.95 11.33 11.31
C GLU A 46 -19.09 11.28 9.79
N ILE A 47 -18.05 11.68 9.05
CA ILE A 47 -18.00 11.54 7.59
C ILE A 47 -18.13 10.05 7.23
N ALA A 48 -17.35 9.16 7.85
CA ALA A 48 -17.42 7.73 7.59
C ALA A 48 -18.80 7.13 7.89
N GLU A 49 -19.46 7.56 8.97
CA GLU A 49 -20.84 7.14 9.29
C GLU A 49 -21.85 7.61 8.24
N ASN A 50 -21.72 8.84 7.75
CA ASN A 50 -22.59 9.37 6.71
C ASN A 50 -22.35 8.66 5.36
N LEU A 51 -21.10 8.35 5.02
CA LEU A 51 -20.75 7.55 3.85
C LEU A 51 -21.32 6.13 3.95
N GLU A 52 -21.25 5.50 5.13
CA GLU A 52 -21.82 4.17 5.36
C GLU A 52 -23.34 4.16 5.17
N ARG A 53 -24.06 5.17 5.71
CA ARG A 53 -25.50 5.35 5.46
C ARG A 53 -25.81 5.55 3.98
N LEU A 54 -24.96 6.27 3.25
CA LEU A 54 -25.12 6.46 1.81
C LEU A 54 -24.91 5.14 1.06
N ILE A 55 -23.87 4.38 1.38
CA ILE A 55 -23.64 3.04 0.83
C ILE A 55 -24.85 2.15 1.06
N GLU A 56 -25.42 2.12 2.26
CA GLU A 56 -26.62 1.31 2.54
C GLU A 56 -27.81 1.70 1.66
N LYS A 57 -28.06 2.99 1.44
CA LYS A 57 -29.11 3.46 0.53
C LYS A 57 -28.86 3.02 -0.92
N LEU A 58 -27.62 3.13 -1.38
CA LEU A 58 -27.23 2.74 -2.74
C LEU A 58 -27.35 1.23 -2.95
N CYS A 59 -26.91 0.46 -1.98
CA CYS A 59 -27.05 -0.99 -1.93
C CYS A 59 -28.53 -1.43 -2.01
N ASN A 60 -29.42 -0.78 -1.25
CA ASN A 60 -30.85 -1.06 -1.31
C ASN A 60 -31.47 -0.71 -2.67
N ARG A 61 -31.05 0.41 -3.28
CA ARG A 61 -31.47 0.77 -4.63
C ARG A 61 -30.97 -0.24 -5.65
N MET A 62 -29.72 -0.67 -5.57
CA MET A 62 -29.14 -1.66 -6.49
C MET A 62 -29.88 -3.00 -6.43
N ASN A 63 -30.27 -3.44 -5.22
CA ASN A 63 -31.09 -4.64 -5.04
C ASN A 63 -32.52 -4.52 -5.61
N SER A 64 -33.02 -3.30 -5.83
CA SER A 64 -34.35 -3.08 -6.42
C SER A 64 -34.34 -3.06 -7.95
N LEU A 65 -33.17 -2.98 -8.58
CA LEU A 65 -33.00 -2.97 -10.02
C LEU A 65 -32.86 -4.39 -10.57
N ASP A 66 -33.38 -4.63 -11.77
CA ASP A 66 -33.12 -5.87 -12.49
C ASP A 66 -31.82 -5.72 -13.30
N PRO A 67 -30.77 -6.51 -13.04
CA PRO A 67 -29.48 -6.38 -13.72
C PRO A 67 -29.56 -6.67 -15.23
N THR A 68 -30.63 -7.31 -15.72
CA THR A 68 -30.82 -7.61 -17.14
C THR A 68 -31.56 -6.50 -17.90
N VAL A 69 -32.37 -5.70 -17.19
CA VAL A 69 -33.17 -4.62 -17.77
C VAL A 69 -32.48 -3.27 -17.58
N ASP A 70 -32.00 -3.00 -16.37
CA ASP A 70 -31.41 -1.72 -15.96
C ASP A 70 -29.89 -1.72 -16.03
N VAL A 71 -29.33 -2.34 -17.08
CA VAL A 71 -27.89 -2.63 -17.21
C VAL A 71 -27.00 -1.40 -16.97
N VAL A 72 -27.36 -0.25 -17.54
CA VAL A 72 -26.58 1.00 -17.42
C VAL A 72 -26.63 1.54 -15.99
N SER A 73 -27.83 1.70 -15.42
CA SER A 73 -28.03 2.17 -14.05
C SER A 73 -27.37 1.25 -13.01
N TYR A 74 -27.44 -0.07 -13.24
CA TYR A 74 -26.82 -1.07 -12.38
C TYR A 74 -25.28 -0.96 -12.42
N ARG A 75 -24.70 -0.78 -13.60
CA ARG A 75 -23.26 -0.56 -13.77
C ARG A 75 -22.79 0.74 -13.12
N GLU A 76 -23.51 1.84 -13.32
CA GLU A 76 -23.20 3.14 -12.73
C GLU A 76 -23.24 3.09 -11.21
N LEU A 77 -24.30 2.51 -10.63
CA LEU A 77 -24.41 2.33 -9.18
C LEU A 77 -23.28 1.47 -8.63
N ASN A 78 -22.89 0.40 -9.32
CA ASN A 78 -21.75 -0.43 -8.94
C ASN A 78 -20.44 0.37 -8.85
N HIS A 79 -20.18 1.27 -9.82
CA HIS A 79 -19.01 2.16 -9.79
C HIS A 79 -19.08 3.18 -8.64
N VAL A 80 -20.24 3.85 -8.47
CA VAL A 80 -20.43 4.84 -7.39
C VAL A 80 -20.27 4.19 -6.01
N ILE A 81 -20.87 3.02 -5.79
CA ILE A 81 -20.72 2.25 -4.54
C ILE A 81 -19.23 1.93 -4.32
N SER A 82 -18.50 1.50 -5.35
CA SER A 82 -17.07 1.16 -5.21
C SER A 82 -16.23 2.35 -4.77
N ILE A 83 -16.44 3.54 -5.36
CA ILE A 83 -15.71 4.77 -5.02
C ILE A 83 -16.01 5.19 -3.57
N ILE A 84 -17.30 5.27 -3.21
CA ILE A 84 -17.73 5.70 -1.88
C ILE A 84 -17.27 4.69 -0.82
N PHE A 85 -17.33 3.39 -1.14
CA PHE A 85 -16.84 2.32 -0.28
C PHE A 85 -15.34 2.44 -0.03
N THR A 86 -14.51 2.68 -1.05
CA THR A 86 -13.07 2.87 -0.86
C THR A 86 -12.76 4.12 -0.04
N HIS A 87 -13.50 5.22 -0.22
CA HIS A 87 -13.32 6.40 0.63
C HIS A 87 -13.67 6.09 2.08
N CYS A 88 -14.83 5.48 2.32
CA CYS A 88 -15.25 5.07 3.66
C CYS A 88 -14.23 4.12 4.29
N ALA A 89 -13.70 3.16 3.51
CA ALA A 89 -12.67 2.24 3.94
C ALA A 89 -11.39 2.96 4.37
N SER A 90 -10.89 3.93 3.59
CA SER A 90 -9.69 4.68 3.93
C SER A 90 -9.86 5.49 5.22
N ILE A 91 -11.02 6.11 5.44
CA ILE A 91 -11.30 6.86 6.67
C ILE A 91 -11.39 5.90 7.87
N ARG A 92 -12.15 4.81 7.76
CA ARG A 92 -12.29 3.80 8.84
C ARG A 92 -10.95 3.17 9.18
N TRP A 93 -10.11 2.92 8.18
CA TRP A 93 -8.75 2.41 8.35
C TRP A 93 -7.88 3.35 9.18
N ARG A 94 -7.83 4.64 8.82
CA ARG A 94 -7.05 5.66 9.57
C ARG A 94 -7.51 5.80 11.02
N ASN A 95 -8.80 5.59 11.28
CA ASN A 95 -9.39 5.63 12.62
C ASN A 95 -9.30 4.29 13.38
N ASN A 96 -8.57 3.28 12.88
CA ASN A 96 -8.45 1.94 13.48
C ASN A 96 -9.80 1.19 13.66
N GLN A 97 -10.81 1.50 12.85
CA GLN A 97 -12.16 0.91 12.96
C GLN A 97 -12.29 -0.37 12.12
N TYR A 98 -11.38 -1.33 12.29
CA TYR A 98 -11.26 -2.54 11.45
C TYR A 98 -12.49 -3.44 11.49
N ARG A 99 -13.14 -3.56 12.66
CA ARG A 99 -14.39 -4.36 12.80
C ARG A 99 -15.57 -3.75 12.06
N ALA A 100 -15.66 -2.42 12.03
CA ALA A 100 -16.70 -1.74 11.25
C ALA A 100 -16.45 -1.94 9.76
N LEU A 101 -15.18 -1.84 9.35
CA LEU A 101 -14.75 -2.06 7.97
C LEU A 101 -15.07 -3.49 7.49
N GLU A 102 -14.83 -4.51 8.31
CA GLU A 102 -15.18 -5.91 8.01
C GLU A 102 -16.69 -6.09 7.79
N ARG A 103 -17.53 -5.48 8.64
CA ARG A 103 -19.00 -5.59 8.51
C ARG A 103 -19.47 -4.91 7.23
N LEU A 104 -18.94 -3.73 6.93
CA LEU A 104 -19.25 -2.99 5.72
C LEU A 104 -18.81 -3.77 4.47
N SER A 105 -17.59 -4.30 4.47
CA SER A 105 -17.08 -5.08 3.34
C SER A 105 -17.89 -6.34 3.08
N LYS A 106 -18.38 -7.03 4.13
CA LYS A 106 -19.28 -8.18 3.99
C LYS A 106 -20.59 -7.80 3.28
N LYS A 107 -21.20 -6.66 3.65
CA LYS A 107 -22.40 -6.16 2.98
C LYS A 107 -22.13 -5.83 1.51
N VAL A 108 -21.07 -5.06 1.23
CA VAL A 108 -20.73 -4.59 -0.12
C VAL A 108 -20.31 -5.77 -1.03
N LYS A 109 -19.61 -6.77 -0.50
CA LYS A 109 -19.19 -8.00 -1.21
C LYS A 109 -20.35 -8.77 -1.84
N LEU A 110 -21.54 -8.73 -1.24
CA LEU A 110 -22.72 -9.45 -1.73
C LEU A 110 -23.42 -8.75 -2.91
N ILE A 111 -23.11 -7.46 -3.13
CA ILE A 111 -23.90 -6.60 -4.01
C ILE A 111 -23.07 -6.19 -5.23
N LEU A 112 -21.77 -5.93 -5.07
CA LEU A 112 -20.90 -5.56 -6.20
C LEU A 112 -20.78 -6.70 -7.23
N ILE A 113 -20.79 -6.32 -8.51
CA ILE A 113 -20.54 -7.21 -9.65
C ILE A 113 -19.15 -7.84 -9.52
N ASP A 114 -18.14 -6.97 -9.42
CA ASP A 114 -16.78 -7.36 -9.08
C ASP A 114 -16.56 -7.13 -7.59
N ASN A 115 -16.62 -8.21 -6.83
CA ASN A 115 -16.40 -8.18 -5.40
C ASN A 115 -14.92 -8.26 -5.01
N SER A 116 -13.98 -8.17 -5.95
CA SER A 116 -12.52 -8.17 -5.69
C SER A 116 -12.11 -7.05 -4.74
N LEU A 117 -12.63 -5.82 -4.93
CA LEU A 117 -12.39 -4.69 -4.03
C LEU A 117 -12.89 -4.98 -2.60
N ALA A 118 -14.10 -5.52 -2.48
CA ALA A 118 -14.68 -5.85 -1.18
C ALA A 118 -13.92 -6.99 -0.47
N ILE A 119 -13.46 -8.00 -1.23
CA ILE A 119 -12.60 -9.07 -0.72
C ILE A 119 -11.26 -8.51 -0.23
N LYS A 120 -10.61 -7.67 -1.02
CA LYS A 120 -9.36 -6.99 -0.65
C LYS A 120 -9.54 -6.24 0.66
N VAL A 121 -10.56 -5.37 0.74
CA VAL A 121 -10.85 -4.59 1.95
C VAL A 121 -11.13 -5.49 3.15
N GLN A 122 -11.93 -6.55 2.97
CA GLN A 122 -12.26 -7.49 4.02
C GLN A 122 -11.01 -8.22 4.55
N ALA A 123 -10.15 -8.74 3.66
CA ALA A 123 -8.95 -9.49 4.02
C ALA A 123 -8.02 -8.66 4.91
N TYR A 124 -7.67 -7.45 4.48
CA TYR A 124 -6.88 -6.51 5.25
C TYR A 124 -7.56 -6.08 6.58
N SER A 125 -8.88 -5.90 6.59
CA SER A 125 -9.60 -5.56 7.82
C SER A 125 -9.58 -6.70 8.86
N LEU A 126 -9.51 -7.95 8.41
CA LEU A 126 -9.34 -9.13 9.27
C LEU A 126 -7.89 -9.27 9.71
N PHE A 127 -6.95 -9.07 8.79
CA PHE A 127 -5.52 -9.09 9.06
C PHE A 127 -5.15 -8.10 10.17
N ALA A 128 -5.69 -6.87 10.13
CA ALA A 128 -5.43 -5.83 11.12
C ALA A 128 -6.08 -6.07 12.50
N GLN A 129 -6.90 -7.11 12.66
CA GLN A 129 -7.47 -7.50 13.96
C GLN A 129 -6.54 -8.43 14.76
N ASP A 130 -5.32 -8.68 14.28
CA ASP A 130 -4.21 -9.43 14.89
C ASP A 130 -4.49 -10.88 15.33
N THR A 131 -5.71 -11.38 15.13
CA THR A 131 -6.19 -12.67 15.67
C THR A 131 -6.83 -13.58 14.62
N ARG A 132 -7.11 -13.05 13.42
CA ARG A 132 -7.91 -13.73 12.38
C ARG A 132 -7.13 -13.88 11.08
N TYR A 133 -5.88 -14.32 11.17
CA TYR A 133 -4.99 -14.49 10.01
C TYR A 133 -5.45 -15.61 9.07
N GLU A 134 -6.08 -16.66 9.59
CA GLU A 134 -6.61 -17.76 8.78
C GLU A 134 -7.70 -17.26 7.81
N GLU A 135 -8.74 -16.60 8.35
CA GLU A 135 -9.81 -16.00 7.53
C GLU A 135 -9.29 -14.91 6.58
N ALA A 136 -8.26 -14.14 6.99
CA ALA A 136 -7.64 -13.16 6.12
C ALA A 136 -6.90 -13.83 4.95
N THR A 137 -6.19 -14.93 5.22
CA THR A 137 -5.45 -15.72 4.22
C THR A 137 -6.39 -16.31 3.18
N GLU A 138 -7.50 -16.92 3.59
CA GLU A 138 -8.49 -17.46 2.67
C GLU A 138 -9.03 -16.39 1.70
N LEU A 139 -9.22 -15.16 2.19
CA LEU A 139 -9.68 -14.06 1.34
C LEU A 139 -8.59 -13.51 0.43
N PHE A 140 -7.33 -13.46 0.89
CA PHE A 140 -6.20 -13.13 0.02
C PHE A 140 -6.06 -14.17 -1.10
N GLU A 141 -6.10 -15.47 -0.78
CA GLU A 141 -6.07 -16.55 -1.77
C GLU A 141 -7.27 -16.49 -2.72
N GLN A 142 -8.47 -16.19 -2.22
CA GLN A 142 -9.64 -15.96 -3.05
C GLN A 142 -9.44 -14.80 -4.03
N TYR A 143 -8.75 -13.73 -3.62
CA TYR A 143 -8.42 -12.61 -4.50
C TYR A 143 -7.40 -13.04 -5.57
N LEU A 144 -6.35 -13.76 -5.19
CA LEU A 144 -5.35 -14.29 -6.11
C LEU A 144 -5.96 -15.22 -7.16
N ALA A 145 -6.87 -16.11 -6.76
CA ALA A 145 -7.53 -17.05 -7.67
C ALA A 145 -8.38 -16.39 -8.76
N LYS A 146 -8.77 -15.12 -8.57
CA LYS A 146 -9.52 -14.33 -9.57
C LYS A 146 -8.63 -13.65 -10.60
N SER A 147 -7.32 -13.60 -10.36
CA SER A 147 -6.41 -12.86 -11.23
C SER A 147 -6.27 -13.58 -12.58
N PRO A 148 -6.51 -12.88 -13.70
CA PRO A 148 -6.46 -13.50 -15.02
C PRO A 148 -5.05 -14.06 -15.30
N ASN A 149 -5.00 -15.30 -15.77
CA ASN A 149 -3.77 -16.04 -16.11
C ASN A 149 -2.82 -16.31 -14.93
N SER A 150 -3.27 -16.17 -13.67
CA SER A 150 -2.41 -16.38 -12.48
C SER A 150 -1.12 -15.57 -12.48
N ASN A 151 -1.10 -14.41 -13.15
CA ASN A 151 0.06 -13.53 -13.18
C ASN A 151 0.19 -12.75 -11.87
N LEU A 152 1.12 -13.14 -11.00
CA LEU A 152 1.36 -12.50 -9.70
C LEU A 152 1.83 -11.06 -9.86
N LEU A 153 2.55 -10.74 -10.94
CA LEU A 153 3.03 -9.38 -11.19
C LEU A 153 1.91 -8.39 -11.56
N SER A 154 0.74 -8.89 -11.94
CA SER A 154 -0.45 -8.05 -12.18
C SER A 154 -1.17 -7.64 -10.90
N ILE A 155 -0.89 -8.33 -9.78
CA ILE A 155 -1.51 -8.10 -8.48
C ILE A 155 -0.75 -7.02 -7.72
N ASP A 156 -1.44 -6.29 -6.85
CA ASP A 156 -0.83 -5.31 -5.97
C ASP A 156 0.28 -5.95 -5.10
N PRO A 157 1.55 -5.47 -5.17
CA PRO A 157 2.67 -5.97 -4.38
C PRO A 157 2.38 -6.08 -2.88
N TYR A 158 1.62 -5.13 -2.34
CA TYR A 158 1.27 -5.08 -0.93
C TYR A 158 0.35 -6.24 -0.52
N LEU A 159 -0.56 -6.66 -1.41
CA LEU A 159 -1.43 -7.80 -1.15
C LEU A 159 -0.62 -9.09 -1.06
N ILE A 160 0.30 -9.30 -2.00
CA ILE A 160 1.18 -10.47 -2.00
C ILE A 160 2.08 -10.48 -0.77
N GLY A 161 2.67 -9.34 -0.39
CA GLY A 161 3.49 -9.25 0.82
C GLY A 161 2.70 -9.52 2.10
N ASN A 162 1.45 -9.07 2.17
CA ASN A 162 0.56 -9.37 3.30
C ASN A 162 0.13 -10.83 3.36
N LEU A 163 -0.07 -11.48 2.22
CA LEU A 163 -0.28 -12.93 2.17
C LEU A 163 0.95 -13.69 2.68
N CYS A 164 2.16 -13.32 2.23
CA CYS A 164 3.41 -13.90 2.74
C CYS A 164 3.50 -13.77 4.27
N VAL A 165 3.18 -12.59 4.81
CA VAL A 165 3.17 -12.38 6.26
C VAL A 165 2.09 -13.19 6.96
N SER A 166 0.91 -13.34 6.36
CA SER A 166 -0.17 -14.17 6.92
C SER A 166 0.29 -15.63 7.05
N TYR A 167 0.93 -16.18 6.01
CA TYR A 167 1.53 -17.51 6.07
C TYR A 167 2.59 -17.63 7.17
N VAL A 168 3.54 -16.69 7.27
CA VAL A 168 4.56 -16.68 8.33
C VAL A 168 3.93 -16.63 9.72
N LEU A 169 2.90 -15.81 9.92
CA LEU A 169 2.20 -15.66 11.21
C LEU A 169 1.44 -16.93 11.63
N MET A 170 1.01 -17.75 10.66
CA MET A 170 0.38 -19.04 10.89
C MET A 170 1.39 -20.20 10.99
N GLY A 171 2.69 -19.94 10.82
CA GLY A 171 3.73 -20.97 10.81
C GLY A 171 3.85 -21.73 9.48
N LEU A 172 3.14 -21.30 8.44
CA LEU A 172 3.15 -21.84 7.08
C LEU A 172 4.34 -21.27 6.27
N ASN A 173 5.55 -21.44 6.80
CA ASN A 173 6.75 -20.83 6.21
C ASN A 173 7.08 -21.39 4.82
N SER A 174 6.75 -22.66 4.58
CA SER A 174 6.97 -23.33 3.28
C SER A 174 6.12 -22.69 2.18
N GLU A 175 4.89 -22.33 2.50
CA GLU A 175 3.92 -21.68 1.63
C GLU A 175 4.34 -20.24 1.33
N ALA A 176 4.82 -19.51 2.34
CA ALA A 176 5.41 -18.18 2.16
C ALA A 176 6.63 -18.23 1.22
N GLU A 177 7.55 -19.19 1.42
CA GLU A 177 8.73 -19.34 0.59
C GLU A 177 8.37 -19.74 -0.85
N ALA A 178 7.41 -20.65 -1.03
CA ALA A 178 6.91 -21.03 -2.35
C ALA A 178 6.31 -19.83 -3.10
N LEU A 179 5.51 -18.99 -2.42
CA LEU A 179 4.93 -17.79 -3.02
C LEU A 179 6.01 -16.80 -3.44
N ILE A 180 7.01 -16.55 -2.59
CA ILE A 180 8.15 -15.67 -2.92
C ILE A 180 8.89 -16.19 -4.15
N LYS A 181 9.19 -17.50 -4.19
CA LYS A 181 9.89 -18.14 -5.31
C LYS A 181 9.12 -18.03 -6.62
N ASN A 182 7.79 -18.12 -6.57
CA ASN A 182 6.95 -17.93 -7.76
C ASN A 182 7.02 -16.49 -8.27
N VAL A 183 6.96 -15.49 -7.37
CA VAL A 183 7.14 -14.08 -7.73
C VAL A 183 8.53 -13.83 -8.31
N GLU A 184 9.57 -14.42 -7.74
CA GLU A 184 10.95 -14.34 -8.26
C GLU A 184 11.03 -14.91 -9.69
N ALA A 185 10.45 -16.09 -9.92
CA ALA A 185 10.44 -16.71 -11.24
C ALA A 185 9.70 -15.86 -12.29
N GLU A 186 8.53 -15.31 -11.95
CA GLU A 186 7.79 -14.41 -12.85
C GLU A 186 8.55 -13.11 -13.11
N THR A 187 9.21 -12.55 -12.09
CA THR A 187 10.02 -11.33 -12.23
C THR A 187 11.18 -11.57 -13.20
N VAL A 188 11.87 -12.70 -13.08
CA VAL A 188 12.96 -13.09 -14.00
C VAL A 188 12.43 -13.28 -15.42
N GLN A 189 11.28 -13.94 -15.60
CA GLN A 189 10.65 -14.10 -16.91
C GLN A 189 10.24 -12.75 -17.52
N TYR A 190 9.68 -11.84 -16.72
CA TYR A 190 9.31 -10.50 -17.17
C TYR A 190 10.53 -9.72 -17.66
N ILE A 191 11.64 -9.76 -16.91
CA ILE A 191 12.90 -9.09 -17.30
C ILE A 191 13.47 -9.71 -18.59
N ALA A 192 13.46 -11.03 -18.71
CA ALA A 192 13.93 -11.74 -19.91
C ALA A 192 13.10 -11.38 -21.15
N ASN A 193 11.77 -11.38 -21.02
CA ASN A 193 10.84 -11.07 -22.10
C ASN A 193 10.88 -9.58 -22.52
N SER A 194 11.21 -8.70 -21.58
CA SER A 194 11.33 -7.26 -21.84
C SER A 194 12.67 -6.87 -22.50
N GLY A 195 13.47 -7.85 -22.96
CA GLY A 195 14.70 -7.60 -23.71
C GLY A 195 15.96 -7.35 -22.86
N GLY A 196 15.94 -7.71 -21.57
CA GLY A 196 17.15 -7.74 -20.74
C GLY A 196 17.90 -6.40 -20.60
N LEU A 197 17.19 -5.27 -20.63
CA LEU A 197 17.81 -3.95 -20.59
C LEU A 197 17.70 -3.31 -19.19
N THR A 198 18.72 -3.53 -18.36
CA THR A 198 19.02 -2.63 -17.24
C THR A 198 19.82 -1.45 -17.82
N LEU A 199 19.16 -0.35 -18.16
CA LEU A 199 19.83 0.93 -18.45
C LEU A 199 19.04 2.09 -17.84
N LYS A 200 19.58 2.67 -16.76
CA LYS A 200 19.43 4.09 -16.47
C LYS A 200 20.77 4.75 -16.76
N THR A 201 20.80 5.74 -17.65
CA THR A 201 21.97 6.59 -17.81
C THR A 201 22.08 7.53 -16.62
N THR A 202 23.33 7.73 -16.21
CA THR A 202 23.79 8.73 -15.26
C THR A 202 23.48 10.15 -15.74
N ALA A 203 22.99 10.98 -14.82
CA ALA A 203 23.03 12.44 -14.83
C ALA A 203 22.35 13.20 -15.99
N GLY A 204 21.42 14.08 -15.63
CA GLY A 204 21.14 15.30 -16.38
C GLY A 204 19.94 15.25 -17.33
N ILE A 205 19.12 16.29 -17.19
CA ILE A 205 18.01 16.69 -18.05
C ILE A 205 18.38 16.55 -19.55
N VAL A 206 17.59 15.80 -20.34
CA VAL A 206 17.54 15.97 -21.80
C VAL A 206 16.10 16.05 -22.25
N LYS A 207 15.71 17.24 -22.73
CA LYS A 207 14.50 17.47 -23.53
C LYS A 207 14.77 16.97 -24.96
N GLY A 208 14.07 15.94 -25.41
CA GLY A 208 14.12 15.46 -26.80
C GLY A 208 13.22 14.25 -27.07
N PRO A 209 12.67 14.10 -28.30
CA PRO A 209 11.44 13.34 -28.55
C PRO A 209 11.71 11.90 -28.98
N ASN A 210 12.29 11.09 -28.09
CA ASN A 210 12.29 9.63 -28.22
C ASN A 210 12.20 9.05 -26.80
N GLN A 211 10.99 8.66 -26.41
CA GLN A 211 10.70 8.05 -25.11
C GLN A 211 11.54 6.78 -24.94
N LEU A 212 12.62 6.89 -24.17
CA LEU A 212 13.28 5.76 -23.51
C LEU A 212 12.28 5.19 -22.49
N LEU A 213 11.49 4.20 -22.93
CA LEU A 213 10.65 3.39 -22.05
C LEU A 213 11.57 2.71 -21.03
N THR A 214 11.64 3.29 -19.84
CA THR A 214 12.34 2.70 -18.71
C THR A 214 11.51 1.47 -18.30
N ILE A 215 12.00 0.26 -18.57
CA ILE A 215 11.37 -0.94 -18.04
C ILE A 215 11.64 -0.92 -16.53
N GLN A 216 10.64 -0.48 -15.77
CA GLN A 216 10.69 -0.50 -14.32
C GLN A 216 10.61 -1.96 -13.88
N THR A 217 11.60 -2.42 -13.13
CA THR A 217 11.56 -3.72 -12.47
C THR A 217 10.30 -3.80 -11.60
N PRO A 218 9.55 -4.92 -11.64
CA PRO A 218 8.41 -5.10 -10.76
C PRO A 218 8.82 -4.95 -9.31
N LYS A 219 8.17 -4.04 -8.58
CA LYS A 219 8.48 -3.74 -7.17
C LYS A 219 8.05 -4.84 -6.19
N HIS A 220 7.45 -5.93 -6.68
CA HIS A 220 6.89 -7.01 -5.86
C HIS A 220 7.87 -7.53 -4.81
N LEU A 221 9.09 -7.89 -5.22
CA LEU A 221 10.10 -8.41 -4.29
C LEU A 221 10.58 -7.36 -3.29
N ASN A 222 10.68 -6.09 -3.70
CA ASN A 222 11.05 -4.99 -2.81
C ASN A 222 9.99 -4.82 -1.71
N ILE A 223 8.71 -4.75 -2.10
CA ILE A 223 7.59 -4.59 -1.16
C ILE A 223 7.44 -5.83 -0.26
N ILE A 224 7.60 -7.04 -0.78
CA ILE A 224 7.57 -8.27 0.02
C ILE A 224 8.68 -8.26 1.08
N ASN A 225 9.93 -7.95 0.70
CA ASN A 225 11.03 -7.84 1.67
C ASN A 225 10.77 -6.74 2.71
N MET A 226 10.19 -5.62 2.30
CA MET A 226 9.83 -4.52 3.21
C MET A 226 8.79 -4.94 4.26
N ILE A 227 7.72 -5.60 3.82
CA ILE A 227 6.62 -6.04 4.69
C ILE A 227 7.09 -7.14 5.64
N ILE A 228 7.84 -8.14 5.13
CA ILE A 228 8.43 -9.20 5.96
C ILE A 228 9.43 -8.60 6.95
N GLY A 229 10.33 -7.72 6.50
CA GLY A 229 11.31 -7.10 7.39
C GLY A 229 10.64 -6.34 8.54
N THR A 230 9.60 -5.57 8.23
CA THR A 230 8.80 -4.86 9.24
C THR A 230 8.13 -5.82 10.24
N LEU A 231 7.59 -6.95 9.78
CA LEU A 231 7.02 -7.97 10.67
C LEU A 231 8.07 -8.47 11.67
N TYR A 232 9.26 -8.85 11.19
CA TYR A 232 10.31 -9.37 12.06
C TYR A 232 10.84 -8.32 13.03
N CYS A 233 10.92 -7.05 12.62
CA CYS A 233 11.23 -5.95 13.53
C CYS A 233 10.18 -5.83 14.66
N ILE A 234 8.89 -5.93 14.34
CA ILE A 234 7.79 -5.90 15.33
C ILE A 234 7.84 -7.12 16.27
N LYS A 235 8.26 -8.28 15.76
CA LYS A 235 8.45 -9.52 16.55
C LYS A 235 9.78 -9.56 17.31
N TYR A 236 10.47 -8.42 17.44
CA TYR A 236 11.74 -8.26 18.16
C TYR A 236 12.93 -9.03 17.57
N ASN A 237 12.81 -9.56 16.35
CA ASN A 237 13.94 -10.07 15.58
C ASN A 237 14.48 -8.96 14.68
N ILE A 238 15.11 -7.97 15.31
CA ILE A 238 15.50 -6.70 14.69
C ILE A 238 16.57 -6.91 13.62
N GLU A 239 17.57 -7.75 13.87
CA GLU A 239 18.69 -7.99 12.94
C GLU A 239 18.19 -8.56 11.60
N PHE A 240 17.40 -9.64 11.65
CA PHE A 240 16.81 -10.21 10.44
C PHE A 240 15.81 -9.26 9.78
N GLY A 241 15.03 -8.54 10.58
CA GLY A 241 14.07 -7.55 10.09
C GLY A 241 14.75 -6.43 9.30
N LEU A 242 15.81 -5.82 9.85
CA LEU A 242 16.60 -4.78 9.19
C LEU A 242 17.31 -5.31 7.94
N MET A 243 17.88 -6.51 7.99
CA MET A 243 18.49 -7.15 6.82
C MET A 243 17.50 -7.23 5.64
N ARG A 244 16.23 -7.58 5.92
CA ARG A 244 15.17 -7.62 4.90
C ARG A 244 14.77 -6.22 4.43
N VAL A 245 14.67 -5.25 5.33
CA VAL A 245 14.39 -3.85 4.98
C VAL A 245 15.49 -3.26 4.09
N PHE A 246 16.76 -3.54 4.37
CA PHE A 246 17.87 -3.08 3.53
C PHE A 246 17.85 -3.76 2.16
N LYS A 247 17.64 -5.09 2.13
CA LYS A 247 17.49 -5.84 0.88
C LYS A 247 16.34 -5.31 0.00
N ALA A 248 15.28 -4.78 0.61
CA ALA A 248 14.15 -4.21 -0.12
C ALA A 248 14.51 -2.98 -0.97
N VAL A 249 15.58 -2.24 -0.64
CA VAL A 249 16.01 -1.06 -1.41
C VAL A 249 17.29 -1.30 -2.20
N GLU A 250 17.91 -2.47 -2.08
CA GLU A 250 19.11 -2.82 -2.82
C GLU A 250 18.79 -3.34 -4.23
N PRO A 251 19.59 -2.99 -5.26
CA PRO A 251 20.69 -2.04 -5.21
C PRO A 251 20.17 -0.59 -5.21
N LEU A 252 20.79 0.27 -4.39
CA LEU A 252 20.28 1.62 -4.05
C LEU A 252 20.21 2.56 -5.26
N ASP A 253 21.06 2.39 -6.26
CA ASP A 253 21.05 3.16 -7.50
C ASP A 253 19.82 2.90 -8.38
N GLN A 254 19.18 1.74 -8.23
CA GLN A 254 18.05 1.32 -9.06
C GLN A 254 16.73 1.37 -8.31
N ASN A 255 16.73 0.87 -7.07
CA ASN A 255 15.52 0.61 -6.30
C ASN A 255 15.19 1.69 -5.28
N LEU A 256 16.14 2.57 -4.91
CA LEU A 256 15.81 3.66 -4.00
C LEU A 256 14.89 4.65 -4.72
N ASP A 257 13.67 4.78 -4.20
CA ASP A 257 12.72 5.79 -4.59
C ASP A 257 12.00 6.35 -3.35
N ALA A 258 11.14 7.34 -3.57
CA ALA A 258 10.48 8.03 -2.49
C ALA A 258 9.48 7.16 -1.70
N GLU A 259 8.84 6.18 -2.36
CA GLU A 259 7.88 5.26 -1.75
C GLU A 259 8.61 4.28 -0.83
N LEU A 260 9.61 3.58 -1.36
CA LEU A 260 10.42 2.64 -0.61
C LEU A 260 11.21 3.33 0.50
N TRP A 261 11.72 4.55 0.25
CA TRP A 261 12.36 5.35 1.31
C TRP A 261 11.40 5.67 2.44
N SER A 262 10.16 6.08 2.14
CA SER A 262 9.16 6.38 3.18
C SER A 262 8.90 5.17 4.08
N LEU A 263 8.81 3.97 3.50
CA LEU A 263 8.65 2.72 4.25
C LEU A 263 9.88 2.39 5.09
N THR A 264 11.08 2.44 4.48
CA THR A 264 12.36 2.20 5.16
C THR A 264 12.57 3.15 6.33
N LYS A 265 12.39 4.46 6.09
CA LYS A 265 12.51 5.53 7.08
C LYS A 265 11.59 5.29 8.27
N ARG A 266 10.31 4.96 8.03
CA ARG A 266 9.35 4.67 9.10
C ARG A 266 9.76 3.46 9.94
N CYS A 267 10.30 2.42 9.31
CA CYS A 267 10.78 1.24 10.02
C CYS A 267 11.99 1.58 10.91
N ILE A 268 13.01 2.24 10.36
CA ILE A 268 14.20 2.66 11.10
C ILE A 268 13.83 3.58 12.26
N LEU A 269 13.01 4.62 12.02
CA LEU A 269 12.56 5.54 13.07
C LEU A 269 11.80 4.83 14.19
N SER A 270 10.96 3.84 13.86
CA SER A 270 10.24 3.06 14.88
C SER A 270 11.19 2.24 15.75
N ILE A 271 12.27 1.71 15.18
CA ILE A 271 13.28 0.94 15.91
C ILE A 271 14.11 1.87 16.78
N LEU A 272 14.55 3.01 16.26
CA LEU A 272 15.32 4.00 17.01
C LEU A 272 14.49 4.59 18.16
N ASP A 273 13.21 4.91 17.94
CA ASP A 273 12.30 5.36 19.00
C ASP A 273 12.14 4.31 20.11
N GLY A 274 12.02 3.04 19.73
CA GLY A 274 11.99 1.93 20.68
C GLY A 274 13.29 1.79 21.47
N HIS A 275 14.44 2.05 20.84
CA HIS A 275 15.74 2.03 21.50
C HIS A 275 15.88 3.18 22.51
N CYS A 276 15.56 4.41 22.09
CA CYS A 276 15.58 5.59 22.96
C CYS A 276 14.63 5.47 24.16
N LYS A 277 13.46 4.85 23.96
CA LYS A 277 12.47 4.59 25.02
C LYS A 277 12.78 3.35 25.88
N GLN A 278 13.92 2.69 25.67
CA GLN A 278 14.33 1.46 26.36
C GLN A 278 13.30 0.32 26.24
N LYS A 279 12.52 0.31 25.15
CA LYS A 279 11.59 -0.78 24.81
C LYS A 279 12.24 -1.89 24.00
N LEU A 280 13.36 -1.58 23.35
CA LEU A 280 14.25 -2.52 22.70
C LEU A 280 15.71 -2.08 22.90
N TRP A 281 16.65 -3.01 22.81
CA TRP A 281 18.08 -2.70 22.90
C TRP A 281 18.75 -3.04 21.57
N LEU A 282 19.48 -2.08 21.02
CA LEU A 282 20.33 -2.29 19.85
C LEU A 282 21.77 -2.40 20.34
N ASN A 283 22.52 -3.37 19.84
CA ASN A 283 23.96 -3.40 20.04
C ASN A 283 24.65 -2.42 19.08
N ASP A 284 25.90 -2.10 19.39
CA ASP A 284 26.70 -1.15 18.61
C ASP A 284 26.83 -1.60 17.15
N ASP A 285 26.99 -2.91 16.90
CA ASP A 285 27.07 -3.47 15.54
C ASP A 285 25.82 -3.17 14.70
N LEU A 286 24.61 -3.27 15.27
CA LEU A 286 23.37 -2.95 14.54
C LEU A 286 23.21 -1.45 14.33
N LEU A 287 23.62 -0.63 15.29
CA LEU A 287 23.62 0.82 15.13
C LEU A 287 24.56 1.24 14.00
N ASP A 288 25.78 0.69 13.96
CA ASP A 288 26.76 0.94 12.91
C ASP A 288 26.26 0.49 11.53
N GLN A 289 25.53 -0.62 11.46
CA GLN A 289 24.88 -1.07 10.23
C GLN A 289 23.80 -0.09 9.74
N ILE A 290 22.94 0.40 10.64
CA ILE A 290 21.91 1.42 10.31
C ILE A 290 22.59 2.69 9.81
N VAL A 291 23.59 3.19 10.54
CA VAL A 291 24.38 4.37 10.19
C VAL A 291 25.00 4.21 8.81
N THR A 292 25.73 3.12 8.58
CA THR A 292 26.37 2.81 7.29
C THR A 292 25.37 2.74 6.14
N PHE A 293 24.21 2.14 6.39
CA PHE A 293 23.13 2.08 5.41
C PHE A 293 22.58 3.48 5.08
N LEU A 294 22.34 4.33 6.08
CA LEU A 294 21.88 5.70 5.90
C LEU A 294 22.88 6.54 5.08
N ILE A 295 24.20 6.41 5.31
CA ILE A 295 25.22 7.08 4.47
C ILE A 295 25.04 6.71 3.00
N LYS A 296 24.87 5.41 2.71
CA LYS A 296 24.68 4.94 1.33
C LYS A 296 23.38 5.50 0.74
N CYS A 297 22.29 5.52 1.50
CA CYS A 297 21.04 6.13 1.06
C CYS A 297 21.19 7.63 0.77
N GLU A 298 22.01 8.36 1.52
CA GLU A 298 22.28 9.79 1.28
C GLU A 298 22.97 10.01 -0.07
N LEU A 299 24.02 9.23 -0.34
CA LEU A 299 24.78 9.31 -1.58
C LEU A 299 23.88 9.09 -2.81
N HIS A 300 23.02 8.08 -2.77
CA HIS A 300 22.13 7.73 -3.88
C HIS A 300 20.81 8.54 -3.91
N GLY A 301 20.40 9.14 -2.78
CA GLY A 301 19.11 9.83 -2.61
C GLY A 301 19.12 11.35 -2.79
N HIS A 302 20.26 11.97 -3.11
CA HIS A 302 20.42 13.44 -3.16
C HIS A 302 19.45 14.18 -4.12
N ASN A 303 18.92 13.50 -5.13
CA ASN A 303 17.96 14.04 -6.10
C ASN A 303 16.57 13.42 -6.02
N ILE A 304 16.30 12.68 -4.95
CA ILE A 304 15.00 12.04 -4.74
C ILE A 304 14.24 12.86 -3.69
N ASP A 305 13.04 13.31 -4.08
CA ASP A 305 12.13 13.97 -3.17
C ASP A 305 11.59 12.97 -2.14
N ALA A 306 11.58 13.37 -0.87
CA ALA A 306 11.00 12.61 0.22
C ALA A 306 9.58 13.13 0.50
N TYR A 307 8.61 12.24 0.35
CA TYR A 307 7.21 12.54 0.65
C TYR A 307 6.86 12.18 2.10
N SER A 308 6.04 13.02 2.75
CA SER A 308 5.15 12.55 3.80
C SER A 308 3.75 12.37 3.25
N PHE A 309 3.13 11.25 3.62
CA PHE A 309 1.69 11.08 3.47
C PHE A 309 1.01 11.82 4.64
N GLU A 310 0.77 13.11 4.47
CA GLU A 310 -0.11 13.91 5.33
C GLU A 310 -1.45 14.13 4.61
N GLY A 311 -2.45 13.30 4.93
CA GLY A 311 -3.75 13.35 4.27
C GLY A 311 -3.72 12.88 2.81
N TYR A 312 -4.71 13.33 2.03
CA TYR A 312 -5.11 12.80 0.71
C TYR A 312 -4.09 12.94 -0.45
N SER A 313 -2.93 13.57 -0.23
CA SER A 313 -1.91 13.82 -1.27
C SER A 313 -0.49 13.71 -0.71
N PRO A 314 0.47 13.11 -1.45
CA PRO A 314 1.86 13.09 -1.03
C PRO A 314 2.44 14.52 -1.03
N VAL A 315 2.79 15.02 0.14
CA VAL A 315 3.43 16.33 0.29
C VAL A 315 4.94 16.13 0.21
N ILE A 316 5.59 16.77 -0.76
CA ILE A 316 7.05 16.88 -0.78
C ILE A 316 7.44 17.70 0.44
N LEU A 317 8.02 17.05 1.45
CA LEU A 317 8.52 17.77 2.61
C LEU A 317 9.91 18.30 2.33
N ASN A 318 10.82 17.42 1.90
CA ASN A 318 12.24 17.69 1.72
C ASN A 318 12.86 16.64 0.78
N LYS A 319 14.19 16.65 0.62
CA LYS A 319 14.94 15.57 -0.03
C LYS A 319 15.28 14.45 0.95
N ILE A 320 15.53 13.23 0.45
CA ILE A 320 16.01 12.09 1.26
C ILE A 320 17.21 12.48 2.14
N GLN A 321 18.16 13.25 1.58
CA GLN A 321 19.33 13.74 2.31
C GLN A 321 18.95 14.52 3.59
N HIS A 322 17.88 15.33 3.54
CA HIS A 322 17.44 16.09 4.71
C HIS A 322 16.85 15.18 5.79
N ASP A 323 16.08 14.15 5.41
CA ASP A 323 15.59 13.15 6.36
C ASP A 323 16.77 12.45 7.08
N ILE A 324 17.80 12.07 6.33
CA ILE A 324 18.99 11.39 6.87
C ILE A 324 19.75 12.31 7.82
N PHE A 325 19.93 13.58 7.46
CA PHE A 325 20.53 14.58 8.34
C PHE A 325 19.78 14.71 9.68
N LEU A 326 18.43 14.73 9.65
CA LEU A 326 17.63 14.78 10.87
C LEU A 326 17.77 13.52 11.73
N ILE A 327 17.82 12.33 11.10
CA ILE A 327 18.07 11.06 11.80
C ILE A 327 19.45 11.06 12.43
N ALA A 328 20.50 11.43 11.69
CA ALA A 328 21.86 11.48 12.20
C ALA A 328 21.99 12.44 13.40
N LYS A 329 21.40 13.64 13.31
CA LYS A 329 21.35 14.59 14.41
C LYS A 329 20.65 14.02 15.65
N SER A 330 19.57 13.26 15.47
CA SER A 330 18.85 12.63 16.59
C SER A 330 19.65 11.53 17.30
N LEU A 331 20.64 10.94 16.60
CA LEU A 331 21.55 9.93 17.13
C LEU A 331 22.80 10.54 17.78
N ASN A 332 22.89 11.87 17.90
CA ASN A 332 24.14 12.59 18.25
C ASN A 332 25.34 12.18 17.37
N TRP A 333 25.05 11.78 16.14
CA TRP A 333 26.08 11.46 15.18
C TRP A 333 26.54 12.76 14.53
N GLU A 334 27.80 13.13 14.76
CA GLU A 334 28.44 14.25 14.08
C GLU A 334 28.59 13.88 12.59
N VAL A 335 27.70 14.43 11.77
CA VAL A 335 27.81 14.41 10.32
C VAL A 335 29.01 15.27 9.95
N VAL A 336 30.11 14.64 9.52
CA VAL A 336 31.33 15.32 9.04
C VAL A 336 31.15 15.74 7.58
#